data_AF-A0A2V8TML0-F1
#
_entry.id   AF-A0A2V8TML0-F1
#
_cell.length_a   1.000
_cell.length_b   1.000
_cell.length_c   1.000
_cell.angle_alpha   90.00
_cell.angle_beta   90.00
_cell.angle_gamma   90.00
#
_symmetry.space_group_name_H-M   'P 1'
#
loop_
_entity.id
_entity.type
_entity.pdbx_description
1 polymer ?
#
loop_
_entity_poly.entity_id
_entity_poly.type
_entity_poly.pdbx_seq_one_letter_code
_entity_poly.pdbx_strand_id
1 'polypeptide(L)'
;MHCDKCNTDFPEGLRYCKWCGGPLVNRPRITSELHACPSCGAAIQPGWTFCKACGERLHGASRESVVASCPKCGAPTDPAAQTCLRCGEDLDGRRATQNVQDLKDTALIAKCSTCGERMDTGTLYCKACGSAAYSEETQAL
;
A
#
# COMPACT_ATOMS: atom_id res chain seq x y z
N MET A 1 15.35 -25.25 9.53
CA MET A 1 14.90 -24.17 10.45
C MET A 1 16.00 -23.11 10.55
N HIS A 2 15.69 -21.82 10.44
CA HIS A 2 16.68 -20.73 10.36
C HIS A 2 16.51 -19.70 11.49
N CYS A 3 17.61 -19.17 12.01
CA CYS A 3 17.60 -18.07 12.99
C CYS A 3 18.07 -16.76 12.38
N ASP A 4 17.17 -15.77 12.24
CA ASP A 4 17.47 -14.44 11.68
C ASP A 4 18.47 -13.63 12.53
N LYS A 5 18.47 -13.86 13.84
CA LYS A 5 19.38 -13.15 14.76
C LYS A 5 20.81 -13.69 14.71
N CYS A 6 20.99 -14.98 14.38
CA CYS A 6 22.29 -15.64 14.40
C CYS A 6 22.77 -16.07 13.01
N ASN A 7 22.00 -15.83 11.94
CA ASN A 7 22.26 -16.30 10.57
C ASN A 7 22.73 -17.76 10.51
N THR A 8 22.06 -18.61 11.30
CA THR A 8 22.42 -20.01 11.52
C THR A 8 21.22 -20.92 11.27
N ASP A 9 21.49 -22.03 10.60
CA ASP A 9 20.51 -23.03 10.23
C ASP A 9 20.62 -24.25 11.13
N PHE A 10 19.47 -24.83 11.39
CA PHE A 10 19.26 -25.94 12.27
C PHE A 10 18.43 -27.02 11.56
N PRO A 11 18.59 -28.29 11.95
CA PRO A 11 17.71 -29.36 11.49
C PRO A 11 16.25 -29.07 11.85
N GLU A 12 15.35 -29.77 11.18
CA GLU A 12 13.91 -29.66 11.42
C GLU A 12 13.53 -30.15 12.82
N GLY A 13 12.38 -29.69 13.33
CA GLY A 13 11.87 -30.04 14.67
C GLY A 13 12.33 -29.09 15.80
N LEU A 14 13.35 -28.26 15.59
CA LEU A 14 13.75 -27.22 16.54
C LEU A 14 12.86 -25.99 16.42
N ARG A 15 12.30 -25.53 17.54
CA ARG A 15 11.45 -24.32 17.61
C ARG A 15 12.23 -23.06 17.96
N TYR A 16 13.33 -23.20 18.70
CA TYR A 16 14.13 -22.08 19.22
C TYR A 16 15.61 -22.28 18.92
N CYS A 17 16.31 -21.16 18.71
CA CYS A 17 17.76 -21.15 18.49
C CYS A 17 18.50 -21.49 19.79
N LYS A 18 19.36 -22.51 19.74
CA LYS A 18 20.15 -22.94 20.90
C LYS A 18 21.22 -21.93 21.36
N TRP A 19 21.46 -20.86 20.60
CA TRP A 19 22.48 -19.84 20.90
C TRP A 19 21.88 -18.53 21.43
N CYS A 20 20.78 -18.06 20.85
CA CYS A 20 20.16 -16.79 21.25
C CYS A 20 18.74 -16.93 21.84
N GLY A 21 18.19 -18.14 21.90
CA GLY A 21 16.82 -18.39 22.37
C GLY A 21 15.71 -17.86 21.46
N GLY A 22 16.04 -17.16 20.37
CA GLY A 22 15.05 -16.63 19.43
C GLY A 22 14.28 -17.72 18.68
N PRO A 23 13.05 -17.42 18.20
CA PRO A 23 12.26 -18.37 17.41
C PRO A 23 12.98 -18.70 16.09
N LEU A 24 12.85 -19.95 15.66
CA LEU A 24 13.34 -20.37 14.34
C LEU A 24 12.21 -20.28 13.31
N VAL A 25 12.56 -19.80 12.12
CA VAL A 25 11.64 -19.68 10.99
C VAL A 25 11.92 -20.76 9.95
N ASN A 26 10.89 -21.14 9.19
CA ASN A 26 11.09 -21.97 8.01
C ASN A 26 11.44 -21.05 6.83
N ARG A 27 12.74 -20.96 6.50
CA ARG A 27 13.21 -20.22 5.33
C ARG A 27 14.08 -21.13 4.47
N PRO A 28 13.79 -21.28 3.15
CA PRO A 28 14.66 -22.01 2.25
C PRO A 28 16.01 -21.30 2.10
N ARG A 29 17.10 -22.06 1.98
CA ARG A 29 18.38 -21.49 1.57
C ARG A 29 18.30 -21.10 0.10
N ILE A 30 18.45 -19.81 -0.18
CA ILE A 30 18.56 -19.29 -1.54
C ILE A 30 20.05 -19.20 -1.87
N THR A 31 20.52 -20.08 -2.75
CA THR A 31 21.92 -20.09 -3.23
C THR A 31 22.10 -19.37 -4.57
N SER A 32 21.00 -18.99 -5.22
CA SER A 32 20.99 -18.27 -6.49
C SER A 32 21.21 -16.76 -6.37
N GLU A 33 21.07 -16.19 -5.17
CA GLU A 33 21.14 -14.74 -4.92
C GLU A 33 22.15 -14.38 -3.81
N LEU A 34 23.34 -14.98 -3.83
CA LEU A 34 24.40 -14.54 -2.91
C LEU A 34 24.92 -13.17 -3.31
N HIS A 35 25.09 -12.30 -2.32
CA HIS A 35 25.72 -10.99 -2.45
C HIS A 35 27.13 -11.07 -1.85
N ALA A 36 27.99 -10.09 -2.17
CA ALA A 36 29.28 -9.95 -1.51
C ALA A 36 29.15 -9.01 -0.29
N CYS A 37 29.80 -9.35 0.82
CA CYS A 37 29.89 -8.45 1.97
C CYS A 37 30.65 -7.18 1.57
N PRO A 38 30.12 -5.98 1.84
CA PRO A 38 30.77 -4.73 1.44
C PRO A 38 32.12 -4.50 2.12
N SER A 39 32.33 -5.06 3.32
CA SER A 39 33.56 -4.84 4.09
C SER A 39 34.67 -5.86 3.82
N CYS A 40 34.32 -7.11 3.45
CA CYS A 40 35.33 -8.18 3.30
C CYS A 40 35.19 -9.03 2.03
N GLY A 41 34.18 -8.79 1.20
CA GLY A 41 33.94 -9.54 -0.03
C GLY A 41 33.42 -10.96 0.15
N ALA A 42 33.26 -11.46 1.39
CA ALA A 42 32.72 -12.79 1.64
C ALA A 42 31.28 -12.93 1.13
N ALA A 43 30.94 -14.10 0.62
CA ALA A 43 29.59 -14.36 0.12
C ALA A 43 28.56 -14.39 1.27
N ILE A 44 27.49 -13.63 1.12
CA ILE A 44 26.41 -13.43 2.11
C ILE A 44 25.07 -13.79 1.47
N GLN A 45 24.18 -14.42 2.24
CA GLN A 45 22.84 -14.74 1.78
C GLN A 45 21.87 -13.58 2.02
N PRO A 46 20.82 -13.45 1.18
CA PRO A 46 19.79 -12.45 1.39
C PRO A 46 19.11 -12.67 2.75
N GLY A 47 18.90 -11.57 3.46
CA GLY A 47 18.31 -11.57 4.81
C GLY A 47 19.30 -11.85 5.95
N TRP A 48 20.59 -12.04 5.69
CA TRP A 48 21.59 -12.01 6.77
C TRP A 48 21.68 -10.61 7.38
N THR A 49 21.67 -10.56 8.70
CA THR A 49 21.80 -9.32 9.51
C THR A 49 23.26 -8.91 9.78
N PHE A 50 24.21 -9.82 9.60
CA PHE A 50 25.64 -9.57 9.77
C PHE A 50 26.48 -10.59 9.00
N CYS A 51 27.70 -10.21 8.63
CA CYS A 51 28.65 -11.06 7.95
C CYS A 51 29.34 -11.99 8.95
N LYS A 52 29.25 -13.31 8.74
CA LYS A 52 29.91 -14.30 9.60
C LYS A 52 31.43 -14.35 9.43
N ALA A 53 31.97 -13.76 8.35
CA ALA A 53 33.40 -13.76 8.09
C ALA A 53 34.12 -12.61 8.79
N CYS A 54 33.54 -11.40 8.81
CA CYS A 54 34.21 -10.21 9.36
C CYS A 54 33.42 -9.51 10.48
N GLY A 55 32.18 -9.91 10.76
CA GLY A 55 31.33 -9.30 11.79
C GLY A 55 30.61 -8.01 11.36
N GLU A 56 30.79 -7.54 10.12
CA GLU A 56 30.10 -6.36 9.59
C GLU A 56 28.58 -6.49 9.70
N ARG A 57 27.88 -5.43 10.08
CA ARG A 57 26.42 -5.42 10.13
C ARG A 57 25.86 -5.26 8.72
N LEU A 58 25.12 -6.27 8.27
CA LEU A 58 24.47 -6.24 6.97
C LEU A 58 23.08 -5.64 7.17
N HIS A 59 22.90 -4.40 6.71
CA HIS A 59 21.57 -3.80 6.66
C HIS A 59 20.85 -4.53 5.53
N GLY A 60 20.06 -5.54 5.90
CA GLY A 60 19.38 -6.36 4.94
C GLY A 60 18.57 -5.46 4.02
N ALA A 61 18.75 -5.65 2.71
CA ALA A 61 17.73 -5.32 1.72
C ALA A 61 16.50 -6.24 1.96
N SER A 62 15.98 -6.26 3.19
CA SER A 62 14.64 -6.72 3.47
C SER A 62 13.77 -5.71 2.78
N ARG A 63 13.34 -6.03 1.54
CA ARG A 63 12.39 -5.30 0.69
C ARG A 63 12.07 -3.98 1.35
N GLU A 64 12.90 -2.96 1.09
CA GLU A 64 12.62 -1.61 1.55
C GLU A 64 11.12 -1.43 1.30
N SER A 65 10.34 -1.35 2.39
CA SER A 65 9.20 -0.46 2.35
C SER A 65 9.85 0.80 1.88
N VAL A 66 9.68 1.10 0.60
CA VAL A 66 10.09 2.36 0.03
C VAL A 66 9.34 3.32 0.91
N VAL A 67 10.02 3.85 1.93
CA VAL A 67 9.47 4.86 2.80
C VAL A 67 9.32 6.00 1.82
N ALA A 68 8.09 6.14 1.31
CA ALA A 68 7.79 7.16 0.34
C ALA A 68 8.26 8.45 0.99
N SER A 69 9.18 9.18 0.37
CA SER A 69 9.58 10.48 0.88
C SER A 69 8.73 11.52 0.18
N CYS A 70 8.22 12.50 0.92
CA CYS A 70 7.50 13.61 0.33
C CYS A 70 8.37 14.30 -0.75
N PRO A 71 7.90 14.46 -2.00
CA PRO A 71 8.71 15.05 -3.07
C PRO A 71 9.05 16.52 -2.82
N LYS A 72 8.26 17.21 -1.99
CA LYS A 72 8.45 18.64 -1.69
C LYS A 72 9.43 18.91 -0.55
N CYS A 73 9.44 18.08 0.49
CA CYS A 73 10.22 18.34 1.71
C CYS A 73 11.14 17.21 2.16
N GLY A 74 11.12 16.07 1.46
CA GLY A 74 11.93 14.89 1.79
C GLY A 74 11.54 14.18 3.08
N ALA A 75 10.47 14.60 3.76
CA ALA A 75 10.01 13.94 4.98
C ALA A 75 9.59 12.49 4.69
N PRO A 76 9.86 11.54 5.60
CA PRO A 76 9.33 10.18 5.47
C PRO A 76 7.81 10.23 5.55
N THR A 77 7.15 9.60 4.58
CA THR A 77 5.70 9.51 4.45
C THR A 77 5.29 8.05 4.38
N ASP A 78 4.14 7.76 4.97
CA ASP A 78 3.52 6.44 4.87
C ASP A 78 2.99 6.25 3.44
N PRO A 79 3.14 5.08 2.81
CA PRO A 79 2.64 4.83 1.46
C PRO A 79 1.11 4.96 1.33
N ALA A 80 0.35 4.92 2.43
CA ALA A 80 -1.09 5.19 2.46
C ALA A 80 -1.43 6.64 2.87
N ALA A 81 -0.44 7.50 3.15
CA ALA A 81 -0.69 8.89 3.50
C ALA A 81 -1.14 9.68 2.26
N GLN A 82 -2.30 10.33 2.37
CA GLN A 82 -2.83 11.24 1.34
C GLN A 82 -2.18 12.62 1.41
N THR A 83 -1.68 13.01 2.59
CA THR A 83 -1.04 14.31 2.81
C THR A 83 0.22 14.18 3.65
N CYS A 84 1.22 15.03 3.37
CA CYS A 84 2.45 15.09 4.13
C CYS A 84 2.22 15.82 5.46
N LEU A 85 2.42 15.13 6.58
CA LEU A 85 2.29 15.71 7.93
C LEU A 85 3.30 16.83 8.25
N ARG A 86 4.36 16.99 7.44
CA ARG A 86 5.41 17.99 7.67
C ARG A 86 5.23 19.28 6.89
N CYS A 87 4.74 19.21 5.66
CA CYS A 87 4.61 20.38 4.79
C CYS A 87 3.21 20.55 4.18
N GLY A 88 2.28 19.63 4.45
CA GLY A 88 0.91 19.67 3.93
C GLY A 88 0.77 19.29 2.46
N GLU A 89 1.81 18.76 1.80
CA GLU A 89 1.75 18.37 0.39
C GLU A 89 0.80 17.20 0.16
N ASP A 90 0.03 17.23 -0.92
CA ASP A 90 -0.83 16.12 -1.34
C ASP A 90 0.03 15.02 -1.98
N LEU A 91 -0.05 13.81 -1.41
CA LEU A 91 0.74 12.64 -1.80
C LEU A 91 -0.11 11.62 -2.57
N ASP A 92 -1.39 11.93 -2.84
CA ASP A 92 -2.24 11.04 -3.60
C ASP A 92 -1.81 11.02 -5.07
N GLY A 93 -1.19 9.91 -5.47
CA GLY A 93 -0.70 9.66 -6.83
C GLY A 93 -1.80 9.56 -7.91
N ARG A 94 -3.06 9.94 -7.63
CA ARG A 94 -4.15 9.94 -8.62
C ARG A 94 -4.43 11.30 -9.25
N ARG A 95 -3.42 12.16 -9.40
CA ARG A 95 -3.57 13.42 -10.16
C ARG A 95 -2.37 13.83 -11.03
N ALA A 96 -1.52 12.88 -11.41
CA ALA A 96 -0.44 13.10 -12.38
C ALA A 96 -0.80 12.66 -13.81
N THR A 97 -2.01 12.95 -14.29
CA THR A 97 -2.32 13.10 -15.72
C THR A 97 -3.46 14.10 -15.89
N GLN A 98 -3.07 15.37 -16.02
CA GLN A 98 -3.83 16.43 -16.70
C GLN A 98 -4.06 16.00 -18.17
N ASN A 99 -5.05 16.39 -18.99
CA ASN A 99 -6.19 17.30 -18.97
C ASN A 99 -6.82 17.21 -20.40
N VAL A 100 -8.03 17.75 -20.57
CA VAL A 100 -8.73 18.25 -21.79
C VAL A 100 -9.25 17.30 -22.89
N GLN A 101 -10.58 17.44 -23.08
CA GLN A 101 -11.41 17.40 -24.29
C GLN A 101 -12.24 16.14 -24.60
N ASP A 102 -13.56 16.40 -24.66
CA ASP A 102 -14.63 15.61 -25.31
C ASP A 102 -15.00 14.27 -24.63
N LEU A 103 -16.23 13.98 -24.23
CA LEU A 103 -17.51 14.32 -24.84
C LEU A 103 -18.57 14.73 -23.80
N LYS A 104 -19.35 15.74 -24.17
CA LYS A 104 -20.67 16.02 -23.62
C LYS A 104 -21.59 14.84 -23.95
N ASP A 105 -22.05 14.11 -22.95
CA ASP A 105 -23.27 13.30 -23.07
C ASP A 105 -24.07 13.33 -21.76
N THR A 106 -24.88 14.38 -21.66
CA THR A 106 -26.27 14.40 -21.18
C THR A 106 -26.64 13.56 -19.94
N ALA A 107 -26.23 14.02 -18.76
CA ALA A 107 -26.93 13.72 -17.52
C ALA A 107 -27.92 14.86 -17.23
N LEU A 108 -29.17 14.73 -17.69
CA LEU A 108 -30.23 15.71 -17.45
C LEU A 108 -30.56 15.71 -15.94
N ILE A 109 -30.12 16.73 -15.21
CA ILE A 109 -30.45 16.93 -13.79
C ILE A 109 -31.95 17.27 -13.70
N ALA A 110 -32.78 16.30 -13.30
CA ALA A 110 -34.18 16.54 -13.02
C ALA A 110 -34.33 17.28 -11.68
N LYS A 111 -35.08 18.38 -11.66
CA LYS A 111 -35.47 19.05 -10.40
C LYS A 111 -36.67 18.34 -9.81
N CYS A 112 -36.69 18.15 -8.49
CA CYS A 112 -37.82 17.58 -7.78
C CYS A 112 -39.05 18.49 -7.97
N SER A 113 -40.17 17.93 -8.42
CA SER A 113 -41.42 18.66 -8.63
C SER A 113 -42.07 19.15 -7.32
N THR A 114 -41.75 18.51 -6.19
CA THR A 114 -42.34 18.85 -4.89
C THR A 114 -41.56 19.93 -4.14
N CYS A 115 -40.23 19.85 -4.12
CA CYS A 115 -39.40 20.78 -3.33
C CYS A 115 -38.45 21.63 -4.17
N GLY A 116 -38.36 21.40 -5.48
CA GLY A 116 -37.49 22.15 -6.40
C GLY A 116 -36.01 21.77 -6.33
N GLU A 117 -35.61 20.93 -5.37
CA GLU A 117 -34.23 20.51 -5.16
C GLU A 117 -33.71 19.64 -6.31
N ARG A 118 -32.41 19.72 -6.60
CA ARG A 118 -31.80 18.96 -7.69
C ARG A 118 -31.71 17.48 -7.30
N MET A 119 -32.21 16.60 -8.16
CA MET A 119 -32.10 15.15 -7.96
C MET A 119 -30.90 14.59 -8.72
N ASP A 120 -30.22 13.62 -8.10
CA ASP A 120 -29.15 12.86 -8.74
C ASP A 120 -29.73 11.94 -9.83
N THR A 121 -29.01 11.72 -10.92
CA THR A 121 -29.44 10.79 -11.97
C THR A 121 -29.47 9.36 -11.43
N GLY A 122 -30.61 8.69 -11.55
CA GLY A 122 -30.80 7.30 -11.11
C GLY A 122 -31.41 7.10 -9.72
N THR A 123 -31.83 8.18 -9.03
CA THR A 123 -32.57 8.05 -7.75
C THR A 123 -34.07 7.93 -7.97
N LEU A 124 -34.69 6.90 -7.36
CA LEU A 124 -36.15 6.69 -7.41
C LEU A 124 -36.96 7.69 -6.56
N TYR A 125 -36.29 8.44 -5.68
CA TYR A 125 -36.90 9.42 -4.79
C TYR A 125 -35.96 10.60 -4.51
N CYS A 126 -36.53 11.75 -4.21
CA CYS A 126 -35.81 12.93 -3.77
C CYS A 126 -35.26 12.71 -2.37
N LYS A 127 -33.93 12.78 -2.21
CA LYS A 127 -33.27 12.62 -0.90
C LYS A 127 -33.59 13.74 0.09
N ALA A 128 -34.04 14.90 -0.39
CA ALA A 128 -34.34 16.05 0.46
C ALA A 128 -35.74 16.01 1.07
N CYS A 129 -36.76 15.58 0.31
CA CYS A 129 -38.16 15.59 0.76
C CYS A 129 -38.85 14.23 0.74
N GLY A 130 -38.20 13.19 0.22
CA GLY A 130 -38.75 11.84 0.13
C GLY A 130 -39.75 11.61 -1.02
N SER A 131 -40.07 12.62 -1.82
CA SER A 131 -41.01 12.47 -2.96
C SER A 131 -40.45 11.52 -4.02
N ALA A 132 -41.30 10.64 -4.56
CA ALA A 132 -40.92 9.77 -5.67
C ALA A 132 -40.52 10.58 -6.92
N ALA A 133 -39.48 10.14 -7.62
CA ALA A 133 -38.98 10.77 -8.84
C ALA A 133 -39.77 10.37 -10.09
N TYR A 134 -40.72 9.44 -9.95
CA TYR A 134 -41.61 8.97 -11.00
C TYR A 134 -43.08 9.12 -10.54
N SER A 135 -43.95 9.59 -11.43
CA SER A 135 -45.40 9.49 -11.27
C SER A 135 -45.89 8.47 -12.29
N GLU A 136 -46.36 7.31 -11.84
CA GLU A 136 -46.97 6.31 -12.72
C GLU A 136 -48.22 6.92 -13.37
N GLU A 137 -48.17 7.12 -14.69
CA GLU A 137 -49.36 7.32 -15.52
C GLU A 137 -50.18 6.02 -15.48
N THR A 138 -51.22 6.01 -14.65
CA THR A 138 -52.28 5.01 -14.67
C THR A 138 -52.96 5.02 -16.03
N GLN A 139 -52.47 4.21 -16.97
CA GLN A 139 -53.26 3.84 -18.15
C GLN A 139 -54.27 2.79 -17.72
N ALA A 140 -55.46 3.28 -17.37
CA ALA A 140 -56.67 2.48 -17.33
C ALA A 140 -56.91 1.87 -18.72
N LEU A 141 -57.05 0.55 -18.76
CA LEU A 141 -57.85 -0.20 -19.73
C LEU A 141 -58.24 -1.54 -19.11
#